data_AF-A0A5E6VDB0-F1
#
_entry.id   AF-A0A5E6VDB0-F1
#
_cell.length_a   1.000
_cell.length_b   1.000
_cell.length_c   1.000
_cell.angle_alpha   90.00
_cell.angle_beta   90.00
_cell.angle_gamma   90.00
#
_symmetry.space_group_name_H-M   'P 1'
#
loop_
_entity.id
_entity.type
_entity.pdbx_description
1 polymer ?
#
loop_
_entity_poly.entity_id
_entity_poly.type
_entity_poly.pdbx_seq_one_letter_code
_entity_poly.pdbx_strand_id
1 'polypeptide(L)'
;MQFSLVKMEHCCGEELGLRGQQSPTSDAVLNTRLEQVEGTLKGDDISERALVIMSTLIGALTLSRSVKNPVLAQKILDVARDFLKKQQS
;
A
#
# COMPACT_ATOMS: atom_id res chain seq x y z
N MET A 1 -38.10 -23.11 -12.78
CA MET A 1 -37.46 -23.11 -11.45
C MET A 1 -36.02 -23.56 -11.67
N GLN A 2 -35.12 -22.60 -11.90
CA GLN A 2 -33.72 -22.85 -12.22
C GLN A 2 -32.94 -22.61 -10.93
N PHE A 3 -32.37 -23.66 -10.33
CA PHE A 3 -31.47 -23.48 -9.19
C PHE A 3 -30.30 -24.46 -9.27
N SER A 4 -29.11 -23.89 -9.14
CA SER A 4 -27.85 -24.51 -8.74
C SER A 4 -27.13 -25.36 -9.79
N LEU A 5 -26.61 -24.66 -10.80
CA LEU A 5 -25.29 -24.97 -11.34
C LEU A 5 -24.22 -24.30 -10.44
N VAL A 6 -23.05 -24.95 -10.31
CA VAL A 6 -21.82 -24.48 -9.65
C VAL A 6 -21.75 -24.74 -8.13
N LYS A 7 -21.34 -25.95 -7.76
CA LYS A 7 -20.75 -26.22 -6.45
C LYS A 7 -19.65 -27.26 -6.56
N MET A 8 -18.44 -26.86 -6.95
CA MET A 8 -17.22 -27.58 -6.55
C MET A 8 -15.89 -26.89 -6.89
N GLU A 9 -15.77 -25.57 -6.72
CA GLU A 9 -14.45 -24.90 -6.73
C GLU A 9 -14.44 -23.73 -5.72
N HIS A 10 -14.69 -24.02 -4.44
CA HIS A 10 -14.60 -23.02 -3.35
C HIS A 10 -13.97 -23.63 -2.08
N CYS A 11 -12.69 -24.02 -2.16
CA CYS A 11 -11.92 -24.36 -0.95
C CYS A 11 -10.55 -23.67 -0.87
N CYS A 12 -10.32 -22.64 -1.69
CA CYS A 12 -9.14 -21.78 -1.58
C CYS A 12 -9.49 -20.28 -1.65
N GLY A 13 -10.78 -19.95 -1.52
CA GLY A 13 -11.27 -18.57 -1.65
C GLY A 13 -11.70 -17.94 -0.33
N GLU A 14 -12.41 -18.67 0.54
CA GLU A 14 -13.15 -18.07 1.64
C GLU A 14 -12.33 -17.83 2.92
N GLU A 15 -11.11 -18.36 3.06
CA GLU A 15 -10.36 -18.23 4.31
C GLU A 15 -9.33 -17.09 4.36
N LEU A 16 -8.93 -16.49 3.22
CA LEU A 16 -8.04 -15.32 3.21
C LEU A 16 -8.32 -14.43 1.99
N GLY A 17 -9.29 -13.52 2.10
CA GLY A 17 -9.45 -12.36 1.19
C GLY A 17 -9.66 -12.72 -0.29
N LEU A 18 -10.89 -13.12 -0.62
CA LEU A 18 -11.35 -13.49 -1.97
C LEU A 18 -10.83 -12.57 -3.10
N ARG A 19 -9.89 -13.12 -3.89
CA ARG A 19 -9.77 -12.96 -5.36
C ARG A 19 -9.84 -11.55 -5.93
N GLY A 20 -9.09 -10.60 -5.36
CA GLY A 20 -8.85 -9.31 -6.00
C GLY A 20 -10.06 -8.36 -6.04
N GLN A 21 -11.09 -8.61 -5.22
CA GLN A 21 -12.06 -7.57 -4.91
C GLN A 21 -11.45 -6.56 -3.93
N GLN A 22 -11.75 -5.28 -4.13
CA GLN A 22 -11.40 -4.22 -3.19
C GLN A 22 -11.92 -4.61 -1.80
N SER A 23 -11.02 -4.71 -0.83
CA SER A 23 -11.35 -5.14 0.53
C SER A 23 -11.69 -3.92 1.38
N PRO A 24 -12.90 -3.82 1.94
CA PRO A 24 -13.25 -2.72 2.84
C PRO A 24 -12.35 -2.68 4.08
N THR A 25 -11.75 -3.82 4.47
CA THR A 25 -10.75 -3.89 5.53
C THR A 25 -9.43 -3.24 5.12
N SER A 26 -8.99 -3.43 3.87
CA SER A 26 -7.79 -2.75 3.36
C SER A 26 -7.99 -1.24 3.30
N ASP A 27 -9.18 -0.79 2.89
CA ASP A 27 -9.53 0.63 2.86
C ASP A 27 -9.51 1.24 4.27
N ALA A 28 -10.12 0.56 5.25
CA ALA A 28 -10.12 1.02 6.65
C ALA A 28 -8.70 1.11 7.24
N VAL A 29 -7.86 0.10 6.98
CA VAL A 29 -6.47 0.09 7.45
C VAL A 29 -5.63 1.18 6.77
N LEU A 30 -5.83 1.39 5.47
CA LEU A 30 -5.13 2.43 4.73
C LEU A 30 -5.53 3.82 5.22
N ASN A 31 -6.82 4.09 5.42
CA ASN A 31 -7.31 5.36 5.95
C ASN A 31 -6.77 5.61 7.36
N THR A 32 -6.82 4.62 8.24
CA THR A 32 -6.23 4.73 9.60
C THR A 32 -4.75 5.10 9.53
N ARG A 33 -4.01 4.53 8.56
CA ARG A 33 -2.59 4.83 8.40
C ARG A 33 -2.35 6.22 7.79
N LEU A 34 -3.21 6.67 6.88
CA LEU A 34 -3.14 8.02 6.34
C LEU A 34 -3.36 9.06 7.44
N GLU A 35 -4.40 8.90 8.27
CA GLU A 35 -4.65 9.78 9.42
C GLU A 35 -3.44 9.90 10.37
N GLN A 36 -2.74 8.77 10.61
CA GLN A 36 -1.50 8.77 11.40
C GLN A 36 -0.39 9.59 10.74
N VAL A 37 -0.22 9.48 9.43
CA VAL A 37 0.80 10.25 8.69
C VAL A 37 0.42 11.72 8.67
N GLU A 38 -0.83 12.05 8.39
CA GLU A 38 -1.38 13.41 8.43
C GLU A 38 -1.12 14.09 9.78
N GLY A 39 -1.35 13.38 10.89
CA GLY A 39 -1.09 13.89 12.24
C GLY A 39 0.38 14.21 12.55
N THR A 40 1.32 13.77 11.71
CA THR A 40 2.75 14.11 11.83
C THR A 40 3.20 15.25 10.91
N LEU A 41 2.34 15.66 9.97
CA LEU A 41 2.62 16.69 8.98
C LEU A 41 2.17 18.07 9.50
N LYS A 42 2.77 19.12 8.94
CA LYS A 42 2.44 20.52 9.24
C LYS A 42 2.35 21.28 7.91
N GLY A 43 1.54 22.33 7.88
CA GLY A 43 1.33 23.17 6.70
C GLY A 43 0.02 22.86 5.99
N ASP A 44 -0.14 23.38 4.78
CA ASP A 44 -1.29 23.11 3.92
C ASP A 44 -1.15 21.77 3.18
N ASP A 45 -2.22 21.30 2.55
CA ASP A 45 -2.26 20.09 1.71
C ASP A 45 -1.83 18.78 2.41
N ILE A 46 -2.05 18.70 3.72
CA ILE A 46 -1.65 17.57 4.57
C ILE A 46 -2.12 16.21 4.02
N SER A 47 -3.37 16.12 3.56
CA SER A 47 -3.94 14.87 3.03
C SER A 47 -3.31 14.42 1.72
N GLU A 48 -3.12 15.35 0.78
CA GLU A 48 -2.45 15.04 -0.50
C GLU A 48 -1.00 14.61 -0.26
N ARG A 49 -0.31 15.31 0.65
CA ARG A 49 1.07 15.02 1.02
C ARG A 49 1.20 13.66 1.72
N ALA A 50 0.28 13.31 2.62
CA ALA A 50 0.25 12.00 3.26
C ALA A 50 0.10 10.88 2.22
N LEU A 51 -0.76 11.07 1.23
CA LEU A 51 -0.96 10.11 0.14
C LEU A 51 0.29 9.97 -0.74
N VAL A 52 0.98 11.08 -1.06
CA VAL A 52 2.24 11.06 -1.80
C VAL A 52 3.34 10.33 -1.02
N ILE A 53 3.46 10.58 0.29
CA ILE A 53 4.43 9.90 1.16
C ILE A 53 4.17 8.39 1.16
N MET A 54 2.93 7.97 1.40
CA MET A 54 2.56 6.55 1.42
C MET A 54 2.80 5.87 0.07
N SER A 55 2.39 6.52 -1.03
CA SER A 55 2.61 5.99 -2.39
C SER A 55 4.09 5.84 -2.72
N THR A 56 4.91 6.80 -2.30
CA THR A 56 6.37 6.76 -2.49
C THR A 56 7.00 5.61 -1.70
N LEU A 57 6.62 5.43 -0.43
CA LEU A 57 7.12 4.35 0.41
C LEU A 57 6.75 2.97 -0.13
N ILE A 58 5.48 2.78 -0.50
CA ILE A 58 4.98 1.52 -1.05
C ILE A 58 5.66 1.25 -2.41
N GLY A 59 5.78 2.27 -3.27
CA GLY A 59 6.45 2.16 -4.56
C GLY A 59 7.94 1.80 -4.42
N ALA A 60 8.66 2.47 -3.53
CA ALA A 60 10.07 2.19 -3.27
C ALA A 60 10.29 0.77 -2.72
N LEU A 61 9.45 0.33 -1.79
CA LEU A 61 9.51 -1.03 -1.24
C LEU A 61 9.21 -2.09 -2.32
N THR A 62 8.19 -1.85 -3.14
CA THR A 62 7.80 -2.73 -4.25
C THR A 62 8.91 -2.85 -5.28
N LEU A 63 9.50 -1.74 -5.69
CA LEU A 63 10.64 -1.71 -6.61
C LEU A 63 11.87 -2.39 -6.01
N SER A 64 12.20 -2.09 -4.76
CA SER A 64 13.34 -2.69 -4.05
C SER A 64 13.23 -4.22 -3.98
N ARG A 65 12.02 -4.76 -3.80
CA ARG A 65 11.78 -6.21 -3.77
C ARG A 65 11.84 -6.86 -5.16
N SER A 66 11.64 -6.07 -6.22
CA SER A 66 11.55 -6.57 -7.59
C SER A 66 12.91 -6.68 -8.29
N VAL A 67 13.97 -6.08 -7.76
CA VAL A 67 15.30 -6.08 -8.36
C VAL A 67 16.18 -7.18 -7.75
N LYS A 68 16.95 -7.88 -8.59
CA LYS A 68 17.88 -8.94 -8.15
C LYS A 68 19.18 -8.39 -7.53
N ASN A 69 19.59 -7.19 -7.92
CA ASN A 69 20.82 -6.58 -7.41
C ASN A 69 20.57 -5.96 -6.02
N PRO A 70 21.19 -6.47 -4.95
CA PRO A 70 20.96 -5.99 -3.59
C PRO A 70 21.45 -4.54 -3.37
N VAL A 71 22.50 -4.12 -4.08
CA VAL A 71 23.01 -2.74 -4.01
C VAL A 71 21.99 -1.77 -4.62
N LEU A 72 21.36 -2.15 -5.73
CA LEU A 72 20.32 -1.35 -6.36
C LEU A 72 19.05 -1.29 -5.50
N ALA A 73 18.63 -2.42 -4.90
CA ALA A 73 17.51 -2.47 -3.97
C ALA A 73 17.72 -1.46 -2.82
N GLN A 74 18.88 -1.48 -2.20
CA GLN A 74 19.22 -0.56 -1.11
C GLN A 74 19.23 0.90 -1.58
N LYS A 75 19.83 1.18 -2.75
CA LYS A 75 19.86 2.53 -3.33
C LYS A 75 18.45 3.10 -3.56
N ILE A 76 17.50 2.29 -4.01
CA ILE A 76 16.10 2.71 -4.19
C ILE A 76 15.51 3.19 -2.86
N LEU A 77 15.71 2.42 -1.79
CA LEU A 77 15.20 2.76 -0.45
C LEU A 77 15.88 4.00 0.12
N ASP A 78 17.18 4.16 -0.08
CA ASP A 78 17.93 5.31 0.43
C ASP A 78 17.49 6.61 -0.26
N VAL A 79 17.36 6.60 -1.59
CA VAL A 79 16.87 7.77 -2.34
C VAL A 79 15.44 8.13 -1.92
N ALA A 80 14.55 7.15 -1.77
CA ALA A 80 13.19 7.40 -1.32
C ALA A 80 13.16 8.00 0.09
N ARG A 81 13.97 7.48 1.02
CA ARG A 81 14.07 8.01 2.38
C ARG A 81 14.55 9.46 2.39
N ASP A 82 15.60 9.77 1.64
CA ASP A 82 16.17 11.11 1.62
C ASP A 82 15.25 12.13 0.95
N PHE A 83 14.50 11.70 -0.07
CA PHE A 83 13.45 12.51 -0.68
C PHE A 83 12.33 12.82 0.32
N LEU A 84 11.85 11.82 1.06
CA LEU A 84 10.77 12.00 2.05
C LEU A 84 11.18 12.88 3.23
N LYS A 85 12.45 12.85 3.66
CA LYS A 85 12.95 13.76 4.70
C LYS A 85 12.88 15.23 4.28
N LYS A 86 13.22 15.52 3.02
CA LYS A 86 13.05 16.87 2.43
C LYS A 86 11.56 17.22 2.24
N GLN A 87 10.75 16.18 2.01
CA GLN A 87 9.31 16.18 2.15
C GLN A 87 8.85 16.91 3.40
N GLN A 88 9.27 16.39 4.55
CA GLN A 88 8.73 16.72 5.86
C GLN A 88 9.21 18.05 6.45
N SER A 89 10.32 18.61 5.96
CA SER A 89 10.87 19.92 6.36
C SER A 89 10.13 21.07 5.72
#